data_AF-A0A0Q9AWK0-F1
#
_entry.id   AF-A0A0Q9AWK0-F1
#
_cell.length_a   1.000
_cell.length_b   1.000
_cell.length_c   1.000
_cell.angle_alpha   90.00
_cell.angle_beta   90.00
_cell.angle_gamma   90.00
#
_symmetry.space_group_name_H-M   'P 1'
#
loop_
_entity.id
_entity.type
_entity.pdbx_description
1 polymer ?
#
loop_
_entity_poly.entity_id
_entity_poly.type
_entity_poly.pdbx_seq_one_letter_code
_entity_poly.pdbx_strand_id
1 'polypeptide(L)'
;MTDDGRLLGVMAVCGHRIDGATLYVADADPDEEATVGSWTVDSPLHAGLTTWPLDPPAAGWTATTPLARLTAGTRYALYGWTEDNSWSSRSVTFTLTDRDGLTPGRVLYQSISDDGVESTATVPLAEFKREACRHD
;
A
#
# COMPACT_ATOMS: atom_id res chain seq x y z
N MET A 1 7.40 -5.54 -6.10
CA MET A 1 8.74 -5.02 -6.43
C MET A 1 8.97 -5.19 -7.93
N THR A 2 9.68 -4.27 -8.57
CA THR A 2 10.17 -4.41 -9.96
C THR A 2 11.46 -5.23 -10.01
N ASP A 3 11.88 -5.66 -11.20
CA ASP A 3 13.11 -6.47 -11.36
C ASP A 3 14.39 -5.73 -10.94
N ASP A 4 14.38 -4.39 -10.95
CA ASP A 4 15.47 -3.53 -10.49
C ASP A 4 15.41 -3.21 -8.97
N GLY A 5 14.49 -3.83 -8.23
CA GLY A 5 14.40 -3.72 -6.77
C GLY A 5 13.55 -2.54 -6.26
N ARG A 6 12.90 -1.76 -7.14
CA ARG A 6 12.04 -0.66 -6.70
C ARG A 6 10.71 -1.16 -6.12
N LEU A 7 10.28 -0.50 -5.05
CA LEU A 7 9.00 -0.78 -4.41
C LEU A 7 7.84 -0.29 -5.28
N LEU A 8 6.79 -1.10 -5.31
CA LEU A 8 5.52 -0.75 -5.92
C LEU A 8 4.45 -0.73 -4.83
N GLY A 9 3.63 0.32 -4.81
CA GLY A 9 2.32 0.27 -4.18
C GLY A 9 1.42 -0.66 -4.99
N VAL A 10 0.64 -1.48 -4.31
CA VAL A 10 -0.35 -2.38 -4.90
C VAL A 10 -1.63 -2.21 -4.12
N MET A 11 -2.74 -1.94 -4.80
CA MET A 11 -4.02 -1.74 -4.14
C MET A 11 -5.14 -2.39 -4.94
N ALA A 12 -6.01 -3.11 -4.24
CA ALA A 12 -7.28 -3.57 -4.77
C ALA A 12 -8.37 -2.56 -4.41
N VAL A 13 -9.14 -2.13 -5.40
CA VAL A 13 -10.25 -1.21 -5.29
C VAL A 13 -11.53 -2.04 -5.43
N CYS A 14 -12.23 -2.28 -4.32
CA CYS A 14 -13.29 -3.29 -4.23
C CYS A 14 -14.70 -2.76 -4.52
N GLY A 15 -14.81 -1.62 -5.22
CA GLY A 15 -16.07 -0.99 -5.62
C GLY A 15 -16.24 0.43 -5.09
N HIS A 16 -15.45 0.82 -4.09
CA HIS A 16 -15.35 2.20 -3.60
C HIS A 16 -14.32 2.99 -4.39
N ARG A 17 -14.38 4.32 -4.30
CA ARG A 17 -13.35 5.21 -4.87
C ARG A 17 -12.11 5.18 -3.97
N ILE A 18 -10.94 5.36 -4.56
CA ILE A 18 -9.72 5.75 -3.86
C ILE A 18 -9.14 6.95 -4.60
N ASP A 19 -8.80 7.98 -3.85
CA ASP A 19 -8.27 9.25 -4.38
C ASP A 19 -6.76 9.38 -4.13
N GLY A 20 -6.26 8.70 -3.09
CA GLY A 20 -4.84 8.74 -2.77
C GLY A 20 -4.39 7.60 -1.87
N ALA A 21 -3.09 7.62 -1.60
CA ALA A 21 -2.43 6.68 -0.69
C ALA A 21 -1.39 7.42 0.15
N THR A 22 -1.22 6.98 1.39
CA THR A 22 -0.25 7.55 2.33
C THR A 22 0.58 6.45 2.96
N LEU A 23 1.90 6.68 3.00
CA LEU A 23 2.87 5.89 3.72
C LEU A 23 3.36 6.69 4.93
N TYR A 24 3.26 6.11 6.13
CA TYR A 24 3.66 6.75 7.38
C TYR A 24 4.39 5.77 8.30
N VAL A 25 5.07 6.30 9.32
CA VAL A 25 5.68 5.48 10.37
C VAL A 25 4.57 4.96 11.30
N ALA A 26 4.39 3.64 11.36
CA ALA A 26 3.27 3.00 12.04
C ALA A 26 3.29 3.19 13.57
N ASP A 27 4.48 3.32 14.15
CA ASP A 27 4.68 3.49 15.60
C ASP A 27 4.94 4.95 15.99
N ALA A 28 4.70 5.90 15.10
CA ALA A 28 4.81 7.31 15.44
C ALA A 28 3.71 7.72 16.44
N ASP A 29 4.01 8.74 17.24
CA ASP A 29 2.98 9.37 18.07
C ASP A 29 1.83 9.83 17.14
N PRO A 30 0.55 9.58 17.46
CA PRO A 30 -0.57 10.06 16.65
C PRO A 30 -0.57 11.58 16.43
N ASP A 31 0.05 12.36 17.32
CA ASP A 31 0.23 13.80 17.13
C ASP A 31 1.41 14.15 16.19
N GLU A 32 2.22 13.15 15.81
CA GLU A 32 3.41 13.24 14.96
C GLU A 32 3.38 12.19 13.83
N GLU A 33 2.23 11.91 13.20
CA GLU A 33 2.17 11.03 12.02
C GLU A 33 3.22 11.45 10.99
N ALA A 34 4.35 10.76 11.01
CA ALA A 34 5.48 11.06 10.15
C ALA A 34 5.18 10.46 8.79
N THR A 35 4.35 11.18 8.01
CA THR A 35 4.12 10.88 6.60
C THR A 35 5.48 10.89 5.91
N VAL A 36 5.87 9.72 5.39
CA VAL A 36 7.13 9.54 4.67
C VAL A 36 6.91 9.46 3.17
N GLY A 37 5.66 9.43 2.71
CA GLY A 37 5.31 9.55 1.30
C GLY A 37 3.80 9.59 1.11
N SER A 38 3.33 10.32 0.11
CA SER A 38 1.91 10.33 -0.25
C SER A 38 1.71 10.59 -1.74
N TRP A 39 0.64 10.01 -2.28
CA TRP A 39 0.32 10.04 -3.70
C TRP A 39 -1.17 10.26 -3.92
N THR A 40 -1.52 10.95 -5.00
CA THR A 40 -2.90 11.10 -5.49
C THR A 40 -3.03 10.47 -6.86
N VAL A 41 -4.17 9.85 -7.14
CA VAL A 41 -4.44 9.26 -8.46
C VAL A 41 -4.58 10.36 -9.51
N ASP A 42 -3.94 10.20 -10.67
CA ASP A 42 -4.03 11.20 -11.74
C ASP A 42 -5.41 11.20 -12.44
N SER A 43 -6.16 10.12 -12.26
CA SER A 43 -7.51 9.94 -12.81
C SER A 43 -8.30 8.97 -11.92
N PRO A 44 -9.64 9.10 -11.87
CA PRO A 44 -10.48 8.22 -11.05
C PRO A 44 -10.22 6.73 -11.33
N LEU A 45 -9.96 5.97 -10.27
CA LEU A 45 -9.77 4.54 -10.37
C LEU A 45 -11.12 3.82 -10.51
N HIS A 46 -11.15 2.79 -11.36
CA HIS A 46 -12.25 1.83 -11.40
C HIS A 46 -11.97 0.66 -10.46
N ALA A 47 -13.02 -0.11 -10.15
CA ALA A 47 -12.87 -1.35 -9.40
C ALA A 47 -11.85 -2.28 -10.08
N GLY A 48 -10.95 -2.87 -9.29
CA GLY A 48 -9.86 -3.69 -9.80
C GLY A 48 -8.54 -3.45 -9.09
N LEU A 49 -7.44 -3.74 -9.79
CA LEU A 49 -6.09 -3.65 -9.25
C LEU A 49 -5.40 -2.42 -9.84
N THR A 50 -4.78 -1.61 -8.97
CA THR A 50 -3.86 -0.54 -9.35
C THR A 50 -2.48 -0.79 -8.75
N THR A 51 -1.46 -0.37 -9.48
CA THR A 51 -0.06 -0.50 -9.05
C THR A 51 0.72 0.74 -9.48
N TRP A 52 1.58 1.26 -8.62
CA TRP A 52 2.42 2.42 -8.93
C TRP A 52 3.79 2.33 -8.28
N PRO A 53 4.86 2.86 -8.91
CA PRO A 53 6.14 3.05 -8.24
C PRO A 53 6.00 4.00 -7.05
N LEU A 54 6.59 3.66 -5.91
CA LEU A 54 6.62 4.60 -4.77
C LEU A 54 7.60 5.75 -5.03
N ASP A 55 8.70 5.49 -5.74
CA ASP A 55 9.66 6.50 -6.18
C ASP A 55 9.21 7.18 -7.50
N PRO A 56 9.56 8.46 -7.74
CA PRO A 56 9.31 9.11 -9.02
C PRO A 56 10.10 8.46 -10.19
N PRO A 57 9.54 8.40 -11.41
CA PRO A 57 8.18 8.77 -11.78
C PRO A 57 7.15 7.70 -11.37
N ALA A 58 6.08 8.12 -10.69
CA ALA A 58 5.01 7.25 -10.19
C ALA A 58 3.86 7.12 -11.21
N ALA A 59 4.07 6.51 -12.37
CA ALA A 59 3.09 6.52 -13.47
C ALA A 59 1.63 6.25 -13.04
N GLY A 60 0.71 7.16 -13.41
CA GLY A 60 -0.72 7.12 -13.04
C GLY A 60 -1.05 7.73 -11.67
N TRP A 61 -0.02 8.16 -10.94
CA TRP A 61 -0.09 8.78 -9.63
C TRP A 61 0.85 9.98 -9.54
N THR A 62 0.42 11.00 -8.81
CA THR A 62 1.26 12.16 -8.48
C THR A 62 1.72 12.05 -7.04
N ALA A 63 3.05 12.03 -6.82
CA ALA A 63 3.61 12.09 -5.47
C ALA A 63 3.40 13.51 -4.91
N THR A 64 2.46 13.66 -3.97
CA THR A 64 2.20 14.91 -3.26
C THR A 64 3.19 15.15 -2.13
N THR A 65 3.69 14.07 -1.52
CA THR A 65 4.89 14.08 -0.66
C THR A 65 5.90 13.08 -1.23
N PRO A 66 7.11 13.51 -1.64
CA PRO A 66 8.14 12.61 -2.12
C PRO A 66 8.50 11.55 -1.08
N LEU A 67 8.79 10.32 -1.52
CA LEU A 67 9.20 9.24 -0.65
C LEU A 67 10.52 9.60 0.07
N ALA A 68 10.45 9.70 1.39
CA ALA A 68 11.63 9.85 2.24
C ALA A 68 12.41 8.53 2.29
N ARG A 69 13.70 8.62 2.63
CA ARG A 69 14.54 7.43 2.81
C ARG A 69 13.97 6.57 3.95
N LEU A 70 13.59 5.34 3.62
CA LEU A 70 13.18 4.35 4.60
C LEU A 70 14.40 3.84 5.40
N THR A 71 14.22 3.62 6.70
CA THR A 71 15.25 3.21 7.65
C THR A 71 15.02 1.79 8.14
N ALA A 72 16.11 1.06 8.37
CA ALA A 72 16.05 -0.29 8.92
C ALA A 72 15.46 -0.27 10.34
N GLY A 73 14.65 -1.27 10.68
CA GLY A 73 14.01 -1.38 11.99
C GLY A 73 12.76 -0.51 12.18
N THR A 74 12.48 0.42 11.26
CA THR A 74 11.25 1.21 11.29
C THR A 74 10.10 0.44 10.65
N ARG A 75 8.93 0.48 11.30
CA ARG A 75 7.69 -0.08 10.79
C ARG A 75 6.91 1.00 10.05
N TYR A 76 6.53 0.72 8.81
CA TYR A 76 5.77 1.62 7.96
C TYR A 76 4.40 1.03 7.66
N ALA A 77 3.40 1.89 7.55
CA ALA A 77 2.04 1.52 7.16
C ALA A 77 1.65 2.28 5.89
N LEU A 78 1.14 1.54 4.90
CA LEU A 78 0.59 2.07 3.65
C LEU A 78 -0.91 1.81 3.61
N TYR A 79 -1.70 2.83 3.33
CA TYR A 79 -3.15 2.70 3.11
C TYR A 79 -3.63 3.66 2.00
N GLY A 80 -4.78 3.34 1.42
CA GLY A 80 -5.53 4.18 0.49
C GLY A 80 -6.65 4.93 1.18
N TRP A 81 -7.01 6.09 0.65
CA TRP A 81 -8.02 6.97 1.23
C TRP A 81 -8.85 7.68 0.16
N THR A 82 -10.04 8.15 0.56
CA THR A 82 -10.82 9.13 -0.20
C THR A 82 -10.63 10.53 0.36
N GLU A 83 -10.68 11.55 -0.50
CA GLU A 83 -10.49 12.96 -0.11
C GLU A 83 -11.55 13.43 0.90
N ASP A 84 -12.75 12.86 0.83
CA ASP A 84 -13.86 13.14 1.74
C ASP A 84 -13.86 12.29 3.02
N ASN A 85 -12.84 11.45 3.22
CA ASN A 85 -12.70 10.50 4.33
C ASN A 85 -13.86 9.51 4.49
N SER A 86 -14.68 9.31 3.45
CA SER A 86 -15.79 8.36 3.48
C SER A 86 -15.34 6.90 3.43
N TRP A 87 -14.17 6.62 2.86
CA TRP A 87 -13.60 5.27 2.75
C TRP A 87 -12.09 5.26 2.86
N SER A 88 -11.56 4.13 3.33
CA SER A 88 -10.14 3.80 3.28
C SER A 88 -9.96 2.35 2.88
N SER A 89 -8.78 2.03 2.34
CA SER A 89 -8.35 0.65 2.25
C SER A 89 -7.88 0.17 3.63
N ARG A 90 -7.80 -1.14 3.80
CA ARG A 90 -6.95 -1.71 4.87
C ARG A 90 -5.51 -1.27 4.68
N SER A 91 -4.79 -1.15 5.79
CA SER A 91 -3.37 -0.83 5.78
C SER A 91 -2.53 -2.10 5.64
N VAL A 92 -1.38 -2.00 4.98
CA VAL A 92 -0.33 -3.00 5.08
C VAL A 92 0.82 -2.43 5.88
N THR A 93 1.29 -3.21 6.85
CA THR A 93 2.40 -2.83 7.71
C THR A 93 3.65 -3.66 7.39
N PHE A 94 4.79 -3.00 7.21
CA PHE A 94 6.03 -3.65 6.79
C PHE A 94 7.29 -2.98 7.34
N THR A 95 8.40 -3.71 7.29
CA THR A 95 9.76 -3.24 7.55
C THR A 95 10.63 -3.40 6.31
N LEU A 96 11.84 -2.83 6.31
CA LEU A 96 12.80 -3.08 5.22
C LEU A 96 13.21 -4.56 5.11
N THR A 97 13.16 -5.33 6.19
CA THR A 97 13.40 -6.78 6.13
C THR A 97 12.32 -7.48 5.30
N ASP A 98 11.05 -7.08 5.47
CA ASP A 98 9.94 -7.62 4.68
C ASP A 98 10.06 -7.23 3.21
N ARG A 99 10.52 -5.99 2.93
CA ARG A 99 10.87 -5.53 1.58
C ARG A 99 11.95 -6.42 0.97
N ASP A 100 13.03 -6.69 1.70
CA ASP A 100 14.18 -7.43 1.18
C ASP A 100 13.83 -8.90 0.88
N GLY A 101 12.79 -9.44 1.53
CA GLY A 101 12.18 -10.74 1.19
C GLY A 101 11.17 -10.72 0.03
N LEU A 102 10.80 -9.54 -0.48
CA LEU A 102 9.80 -9.39 -1.51
C LEU A 102 10.41 -9.58 -2.91
N THR A 103 9.98 -10.62 -3.62
CA THR A 103 10.41 -10.86 -5.00
C THR A 103 9.46 -10.20 -6.01
N PRO A 104 9.91 -9.95 -7.26
CA PRO A 104 9.01 -9.55 -8.33
C PRO A 104 7.78 -10.47 -8.46
N GLY A 105 6.62 -9.86 -8.74
CA GLY A 105 5.34 -10.57 -8.84
C GLY A 105 4.69 -11.02 -7.52
N ARG A 106 5.33 -10.78 -6.36
CA ARG A 106 4.73 -11.02 -5.04
C ARG A 106 4.29 -9.71 -4.39
N VAL A 107 3.27 -9.81 -3.54
CA VAL A 107 2.64 -8.72 -2.81
C VAL A 107 2.59 -9.09 -1.34
N LEU A 108 3.10 -8.19 -0.50
CA LEU A 108 2.87 -8.20 0.93
C LEU A 108 1.57 -7.44 1.20
N TYR A 109 0.64 -8.03 1.93
CA TYR A 109 -0.62 -7.38 2.31
C TYR A 109 -1.12 -7.88 3.67
N GLN A 110 -2.04 -7.12 4.27
CA GLN A 110 -2.78 -7.58 5.45
C GLN A 110 -3.86 -8.57 5.01
N SER A 111 -3.71 -9.83 5.42
CA SER A 111 -4.68 -10.90 5.20
C SER A 111 -5.56 -11.06 6.43
N ILE A 112 -6.81 -11.48 6.19
CA ILE A 112 -7.75 -11.85 7.24
C ILE A 112 -8.20 -13.29 6.96
N SER A 113 -7.94 -14.18 7.91
CA SER A 113 -8.42 -15.56 7.86
C SER A 113 -9.93 -15.62 8.05
N ASP A 114 -10.53 -16.78 7.79
CA ASP A 114 -11.99 -16.95 7.85
C ASP A 114 -12.55 -16.78 9.28
N ASP A 115 -11.69 -16.89 10.31
CA ASP A 115 -11.98 -16.63 11.72
C ASP A 115 -11.74 -15.15 12.13
N GLY A 116 -11.40 -14.27 11.18
CA GLY A 116 -11.23 -12.84 11.42
C GLY A 116 -9.87 -12.42 11.98
N VAL A 117 -8.89 -13.34 12.04
CA VAL A 117 -7.55 -13.01 12.54
C VAL A 117 -6.74 -12.29 11.45
N GLU A 118 -6.24 -11.10 11.80
CA GLU A 118 -5.37 -10.32 10.92
C GLU A 118 -3.92 -10.81 10.99
N SER A 119 -3.29 -10.95 9.82
CA SER A 119 -1.87 -11.25 9.70
C SER A 119 -1.27 -10.61 8.46
N THR A 120 0.05 -10.55 8.35
CA THR A 120 0.70 -10.13 7.11
C THR A 120 1.08 -11.35 6.28
N ALA A 121 0.73 -11.35 4.99
CA ALA A 121 1.04 -12.44 4.08
C ALA A 121 1.73 -11.93 2.81
N THR A 122 2.69 -12.72 2.31
CA THR A 122 3.32 -12.48 1.00
C THR A 122 2.83 -13.51 0.01
N VAL A 123 2.02 -13.09 -0.96
CA VAL A 123 1.37 -13.97 -1.96
C VAL A 123 1.69 -13.53 -3.39
N PRO A 124 1.52 -14.39 -4.42
CA PRO A 124 1.55 -13.96 -5.82
C PRO A 124 0.49 -12.88 -6.10
N LEU A 125 0.79 -11.92 -7.00
CA LEU A 125 -0.14 -10.84 -7.37
C LEU A 125 -1.52 -11.35 -7.83
N ALA A 126 -1.54 -12.48 -8.55
CA ALA A 126 -2.78 -13.10 -9.00
C ALA A 126 -3.64 -13.64 -7.85
N GLU A 127 -3.02 -14.10 -6.77
CA GLU A 127 -3.71 -14.53 -5.56
C GLU A 127 -4.24 -13.33 -4.78
N PHE A 128 -3.42 -12.30 -4.57
CA PHE A 128 -3.87 -11.05 -3.97
C PHE A 128 -5.10 -10.48 -4.68
N LYS A 129 -5.09 -10.43 -6.02
CA LYS A 129 -6.23 -9.94 -6.82
C LYS A 129 -7.54 -10.71 -6.56
N ARG A 130 -7.45 -12.00 -6.22
CA ARG A 130 -8.62 -12.85 -5.97
C ARG A 130 -9.13 -12.72 -4.53
N GLU A 131 -8.23 -12.57 -3.57
CA GLU A 131 -8.56 -12.61 -2.15
C GLU A 131 -8.79 -11.22 -1.52
N ALA A 132 -8.19 -10.15 -2.07
CA ALA A 132 -8.19 -8.83 -1.42
C ALA A 132 -9.59 -8.27 -1.16
N CYS A 133 -10.52 -8.47 -2.11
CA CYS A 133 -11.91 -8.00 -2.01
C CYS A 133 -12.88 -9.05 -1.45
N ARG A 134 -12.40 -10.18 -0.92
CA ARG A 134 -13.28 -11.29 -0.49
C ARG A 134 -14.12 -10.94 0.75
N HIS A 135 -13.62 -10.01 1.56
CA HIS A 135 -14.18 -9.61 2.85
C HIS A 135 -14.38 -8.09 2.93
N ASP A 136 -14.67 -7.45 1.79
CA ASP A 136 -15.06 -6.03 1.68
C ASP A 136 -16.57 -5.90 1.43
#